data_AF-A0A838EN03-F1
#
_entry.id   AF-A0A838EN03-F1
#
_cell.length_a   1.000
_cell.length_b   1.000
_cell.length_c   1.000
_cell.angle_alpha   90.00
_cell.angle_beta   90.00
_cell.angle_gamma   90.00
#
_symmetry.space_group_name_H-M   'P 1'
#
loop_
_entity.id
_entity.type
_entity.pdbx_description
1 polymer ?
#
loop_
_entity_poly.entity_id
_entity_poly.type
_entity_poly.pdbx_seq_one_letter_code
_entity_poly.pdbx_strand_id
1 'polypeptide(L)'
;MTESGWKVNIKTTAGEETISCGYDVWQPGQTTLFNDFWVVGPTPVVASGAWTAEENFTMVVRLYETPFFHTLVYHFVGDEMLIETWVNASLEATKTLLLTAHPA
;
A
#
# COMPACT_ATOMS: atom_id res chain seq x y z
N MET A 1 0.34 7.12 -24.75
CA MET A 1 1.54 6.70 -24.02
C MET A 1 1.05 6.26 -22.65
N THR A 2 1.09 4.96 -22.35
CA THR A 2 0.75 4.46 -21.02
C THR A 2 1.82 4.95 -20.07
N GLU A 3 1.53 5.98 -19.28
CA GLU A 3 2.40 6.41 -18.19
C GLU A 3 2.74 5.18 -17.34
N SER A 4 4.03 4.94 -17.16
CA SER A 4 4.52 3.88 -16.31
C SER A 4 3.97 4.11 -14.90
N GLY A 5 3.06 3.24 -14.45
CA GLY A 5 2.61 3.25 -13.06
C GLY A 5 3.75 3.02 -12.08
N TRP A 6 3.47 3.18 -10.80
CA TRP A 6 4.42 2.91 -9.72
C TRP A 6 4.29 1.47 -9.22
N LYS A 7 5.37 0.98 -8.63
CA LYS A 7 5.41 -0.31 -7.94
C LYS A 7 5.89 -0.08 -6.52
N VAL A 8 5.14 -0.60 -5.56
CA VAL A 8 5.55 -0.66 -4.16
C VAL A 8 5.99 -2.09 -3.88
N ASN A 9 7.28 -2.26 -3.59
CA ASN A 9 7.83 -3.55 -3.17
C ASN A 9 7.88 -3.60 -1.65
N ILE A 10 7.33 -4.65 -1.08
CA ILE A 10 7.14 -4.82 0.35
C ILE A 10 7.78 -6.15 0.73
N LYS A 11 8.81 -6.08 1.56
CA LYS A 11 9.52 -7.25 2.06
C LYS A 11 9.13 -7.51 3.51
N THR A 12 8.58 -8.69 3.76
CA THR A 12 8.20 -9.17 5.08
C THR A 12 8.95 -10.46 5.40
N THR A 13 8.79 -11.00 6.61
CA THR A 13 9.28 -12.33 6.94
C THR A 13 8.56 -13.45 6.16
N ALA A 14 7.36 -13.18 5.65
CA ALA A 14 6.59 -14.12 4.85
C ALA A 14 7.02 -14.15 3.37
N GLY A 15 7.71 -13.11 2.89
CA GLY A 15 8.17 -13.01 1.51
C GLY A 15 8.23 -11.58 0.99
N GLU A 16 8.47 -11.44 -0.31
CA GLU A 16 8.44 -10.18 -1.03
C GLU A 16 7.18 -10.09 -1.88
N GLU A 17 6.49 -8.96 -1.79
CA GLU A 17 5.27 -8.68 -2.54
C GLU A 17 5.42 -7.37 -3.32
N THR A 18 4.82 -7.31 -4.51
CA THR A 18 4.80 -6.10 -5.34
C THR A 18 3.36 -5.68 -5.60
N ILE A 19 3.00 -4.47 -5.21
CA ILE A 19 1.72 -3.85 -5.58
C ILE A 19 1.97 -2.80 -6.66
N SER A 20 1.36 -2.99 -7.82
CA SER A 20 1.37 -1.99 -8.90
C SER A 20 0.22 -1.00 -8.72
N CYS A 21 0.44 0.29 -9.00
CA CYS A 21 -0.59 1.33 -8.93
C CYS A 21 -0.34 2.42 -9.98
N GLY A 22 -1.39 3.15 -10.37
CA GLY A 22 -1.29 4.24 -11.35
C GLY A 22 -1.96 5.51 -10.88
N TYR A 23 -1.56 6.64 -11.49
CA TYR A 23 -2.22 7.94 -11.30
C TYR A 23 -3.57 7.92 -11.99
N ASP A 24 -4.65 8.17 -11.25
CA ASP A 24 -6.03 8.16 -11.74
C ASP A 24 -6.44 6.86 -12.48
N VAL A 25 -5.69 5.78 -12.24
CA VAL A 25 -5.91 4.47 -12.85
C VAL A 25 -5.70 3.39 -11.80
N TRP A 26 -6.73 2.56 -11.65
CA TRP A 26 -6.68 1.36 -10.81
C TRP A 26 -5.92 0.24 -11.53
N GLN A 27 -4.86 -0.27 -10.89
CA GLN A 27 -4.10 -1.40 -11.37
C GLN A 27 -4.51 -2.66 -10.59
N PRO A 28 -4.87 -3.76 -11.28
CA PRO A 28 -5.19 -5.02 -10.61
C PRO A 28 -3.93 -5.70 -10.07
N GLY A 29 -4.08 -6.44 -8.98
CA GLY A 29 -3.01 -7.18 -8.34
C GLY A 29 -3.54 -8.21 -7.33
N GLN A 30 -2.62 -8.81 -6.59
CA GLN A 30 -2.90 -9.77 -5.54
C GLN A 30 -1.90 -9.56 -4.40
N THR A 31 -2.33 -9.68 -3.15
CA THR A 31 -1.44 -9.49 -1.99
C THR A 31 -1.92 -10.30 -0.78
N THR A 32 -1.00 -10.63 0.13
CA THR A 32 -1.34 -11.22 1.44
C THR A 32 -1.24 -10.23 2.59
N LEU A 33 -0.81 -8.98 2.33
CA LEU A 33 -0.49 -7.98 3.37
C LEU A 33 -1.67 -7.56 4.23
N PHE A 34 -2.89 -7.63 3.68
CA PHE A 34 -4.12 -7.21 4.36
C PHE A 34 -4.98 -8.40 4.80
N ASN A 35 -4.45 -9.62 4.71
CA ASN A 35 -5.17 -10.82 5.09
C ASN A 35 -5.25 -10.94 6.61
N ASP A 36 -6.45 -11.23 7.12
CA ASP A 36 -6.62 -11.74 8.46
C ASP A 36 -6.03 -13.15 8.59
N PHE A 37 -5.75 -13.58 9.83
CA PHE A 37 -5.07 -14.85 10.12
C PHE A 37 -5.79 -16.11 9.59
N TRP A 38 -7.08 -16.02 9.25
CA TRP A 38 -7.90 -17.11 8.72
C TRP A 38 -7.95 -17.13 7.18
N VAL A 39 -7.43 -16.12 6.49
CA VAL A 39 -7.43 -16.06 5.02
C VAL A 39 -6.17 -16.74 4.48
N VAL A 40 -6.36 -17.75 3.62
CA VAL A 40 -5.26 -18.51 3.03
C VAL A 40 -5.03 -18.09 1.58
N GLY A 41 -3.81 -17.65 1.28
CA GLY A 41 -3.38 -17.29 -0.07
C GLY A 41 -3.62 -15.81 -0.44
N PRO A 42 -3.16 -15.38 -1.63
CA PRO A 42 -3.25 -13.98 -2.05
C PRO A 42 -4.70 -13.51 -2.26
N THR A 43 -5.04 -12.35 -1.70
CA THR A 43 -6.32 -11.68 -1.92
C THR A 43 -6.24 -10.79 -3.16
N PRO A 44 -7.20 -10.89 -4.11
CA PRO A 44 -7.29 -9.97 -5.24
C PRO A 44 -7.54 -8.53 -4.79
N VAL A 45 -6.79 -7.59 -5.36
CA VAL A 45 -6.88 -6.16 -5.05
C VAL A 45 -6.83 -5.31 -6.32
N VAL A 46 -7.31 -4.07 -6.20
CA VAL A 46 -6.91 -2.98 -7.11
C VAL A 46 -6.23 -1.89 -6.31
N ALA A 47 -5.21 -1.27 -6.90
CA ALA A 47 -4.51 -0.15 -6.28
C ALA A 47 -4.36 1.05 -7.21
N SER A 48 -4.47 2.24 -6.63
CA SER A 48 -4.15 3.51 -7.29
C SER A 48 -3.25 4.31 -6.35
N GLY A 49 -2.34 5.09 -6.91
CA GLY A 49 -1.40 5.87 -6.12
C GLY A 49 -1.02 7.16 -6.80
N ALA A 50 -0.48 8.09 -6.03
CA ALA A 50 0.02 9.37 -6.52
C ALA A 50 1.00 9.96 -5.51
N TRP A 51 1.94 10.77 -6.00
CA TRP A 51 2.63 11.73 -5.14
C TRP A 51 1.66 12.85 -4.79
N THR A 52 1.33 13.00 -3.51
CA THR A 52 0.40 14.03 -3.00
C THR A 52 1.14 15.23 -2.39
N ALA A 53 2.44 15.07 -2.13
CA ALA A 53 3.41 16.14 -1.88
C ALA A 53 4.80 15.68 -2.35
N GLU A 54 5.81 16.55 -2.28
CA GLU A 54 7.20 16.24 -2.69
C GLU A 54 7.77 15.00 -1.98
N GLU A 55 7.44 14.85 -0.69
CA GLU A 55 7.92 13.76 0.18
C GLU A 55 6.81 12.77 0.56
N ASN A 56 5.61 12.89 -0.02
CA ASN A 56 4.48 12.05 0.34
C ASN A 56 3.94 11.29 -0.88
N PHE A 57 4.05 9.97 -0.83
CA PHE A 57 3.34 9.09 -1.75
C PHE A 57 2.09 8.55 -1.06
N THR A 58 0.93 8.64 -1.71
CA THR A 58 -0.32 8.08 -1.20
C THR A 58 -0.78 6.97 -2.12
N MET A 59 -1.07 5.80 -1.55
CA MET A 59 -1.64 4.66 -2.24
C MET A 59 -2.95 4.24 -1.59
N VAL A 60 -3.96 3.97 -2.40
CA VAL A 60 -5.20 3.34 -1.96
C VAL A 60 -5.26 1.94 -2.54
N VAL A 61 -5.47 0.95 -1.67
CA VAL A 61 -5.69 -0.45 -2.04
C VAL A 61 -7.12 -0.84 -1.66
N ARG A 62 -7.85 -1.44 -2.61
CA ARG A 62 -9.19 -1.98 -2.39
C ARG A 62 -9.17 -3.49 -2.55
N LEU A 63 -9.75 -4.19 -1.59
CA LEU A 63 -9.98 -5.63 -1.68
C LEU A 63 -11.26 -5.87 -2.49
N TYR A 64 -11.28 -6.87 -3.37
CA TYR A 64 -12.45 -7.14 -4.20
C TYR A 64 -13.67 -7.62 -3.40
N GLU A 65 -13.42 -8.40 -2.36
CA GLU A 65 -14.47 -9.15 -1.64
C GLU A 65 -14.93 -8.47 -0.35
N THR A 66 -14.28 -7.38 0.05
CA THR A 66 -14.61 -6.67 1.29
C THR A 66 -14.89 -5.18 0.99
N PRO A 67 -15.70 -4.50 1.81
CA PRO A 67 -15.92 -3.05 1.67
C PRO A 67 -14.74 -2.21 2.20
N PHE A 68 -13.62 -2.84 2.59
CA PHE A 68 -12.48 -2.16 3.20
C PHE A 68 -11.54 -1.57 2.14
N PHE A 69 -11.13 -0.32 2.39
CA PHE A 69 -10.10 0.37 1.63
C PHE A 69 -8.94 0.69 2.56
N HIS A 70 -7.74 0.28 2.19
CA HIS A 70 -6.51 0.65 2.88
C HIS A 70 -5.92 1.86 2.18
N THR A 71 -5.79 2.97 2.91
CA THR A 71 -5.01 4.13 2.47
C THR A 71 -3.67 4.08 3.18
N LEU A 72 -2.60 4.03 2.38
CA LEU A 72 -1.22 4.05 2.84
C LEU A 72 -0.60 5.38 2.44
N VAL A 73 -0.11 6.13 3.42
CA VAL A 73 0.68 7.34 3.19
C VAL A 73 2.12 7.05 3.56
N TYR A 74 3.00 7.14 2.58
CA TYR A 74 4.44 6.98 2.74
C TYR A 74 5.05 8.37 2.84
N HIS A 75 5.57 8.72 4.01
CA HIS A 75 6.30 9.96 4.25
C HIS A 75 7.79 9.67 4.22
N PHE A 76 8.48 10.23 3.24
CA PHE A 76 9.94 10.10 3.10
C PHE A 76 10.61 11.26 3.84
N VAL A 77 11.37 10.96 4.90
CA VAL A 77 12.05 11.98 5.72
C VAL A 77 13.54 11.66 5.75
N GLY A 78 14.29 12.24 4.81
CA GLY A 78 15.69 11.89 4.61
C GLY A 78 15.87 10.41 4.25
N ASP A 79 16.58 9.66 5.10
CA ASP A 79 16.82 8.21 4.94
C ASP A 79 15.79 7.35 5.69
N GLU A 80 14.71 7.95 6.21
CA GLU A 80 13.64 7.25 6.92
C GLU A 80 12.33 7.31 6.14
N MET A 81 11.44 6.34 6.39
CA MET A 81 10.10 6.31 5.82
C MET A 81 9.07 5.97 6.89
N LEU A 82 8.12 6.88 7.12
CA LEU A 82 6.94 6.60 7.92
C LEU A 82 5.82 6.09 7.03
N ILE A 83 5.11 5.05 7.46
CA ILE A 83 3.88 4.60 6.82
C ILE A 83 2.72 4.83 7.76
N GLU A 84 1.76 5.66 7.34
CA GLU A 84 0.46 5.76 7.98
C GLU A 84 -0.53 4.86 7.24
N THR A 85 -1.27 4.04 8.00
CA THR A 85 -2.33 3.19 7.46
C THR A 85 -3.68 3.60 8.00
N TRP A 86 -4.61 3.90 7.09
CA TRP A 86 -6.01 4.18 7.42
C TRP A 86 -6.94 3.20 6.72
N VAL A 87 -7.98 2.75 7.44
CA VAL A 87 -9.03 1.88 6.92
C VAL A 87 -10.37 2.60 7.06
N ASN A 88 -11.08 2.76 5.95
CA ASN A 88 -12.31 3.57 5.82
C ASN A 88 -13.43 3.22 6.82
N ALA A 89 -13.48 1.97 7.30
CA ALA A 89 -14.51 1.48 8.21
C ALA A 89 -13.94 0.89 9.52
N SER A 90 -12.78 1.41 9.97
CA SER A 90 -12.22 1.04 11.27
C SER A 90 -12.64 2.01 12.37
N LEU A 91 -12.97 1.48 13.54
CA LEU A 91 -13.15 2.25 14.79
C LEU A 91 -11.82 2.50 15.51
N GLU A 92 -10.73 1.90 15.04
CA GLU A 92 -9.39 2.02 15.62
C GLU A 92 -8.70 3.29 15.14
N ALA A 93 -7.80 3.82 15.97
CA ALA A 93 -6.96 4.95 15.60
C ALA A 93 -6.02 4.56 14.45
N THR A 94 -5.68 5.53 13.61
CA THR A 94 -4.67 5.38 12.55
C THR A 94 -3.40 4.74 13.12
N LYS A 95 -2.91 3.70 12.45
CA LYS A 95 -1.68 3.02 12.84
C LYS A 95 -0.53 3.60 12.03
N THR A 96 0.43 4.21 12.71
CA THR A 96 1.69 4.66 12.12
C THR A 96 2.76 3.62 12.38
N LEU A 97 3.48 3.22 11.34
CA LEU A 97 4.64 2.34 11.41
C LEU A 97 5.87 3.13 10.93
N LEU A 98 6.91 3.18 11.77
CA LEU A 98 8.21 3.71 11.35
C LEU A 98 9.02 2.60 10.70
N LEU A 99 9.49 2.85 9.48
CA LEU A 99 10.40 1.98 8.75
C LEU A 99 11.67 2.75 8.42
N THR A 100 12.82 2.11 8.59
CA THR A 100 14.09 2.65 8.10
C THR A 100 14.17 2.37 6.60
N ALA A 101 14.36 3.40 5.79
CA ALA A 101 14.58 3.18 4.37
C ALA A 101 15.99 2.61 4.20
N HIS A 102 16.10 1.52 3.45
CA HIS A 102 17.39 0.99 3.04
C HIS A 102 17.54 1.24 1.54
N PRO A 103 18.67 1.81 1.09
CA PRO A 103 18.93 1.94 -0.34
C PRO A 103 18.89 0.54 -0.98
N ALA A 104 18.26 0.47 -2.16
CA ALA A 104 18.09 -0.73 -2.95
C ALA A 104 19.41 -1.23 -3.55
#